data_AF-A0A9E0MNV0-F1
#
_entry.id   AF-A0A9E0MNV0-F1
#
_cell.length_a   1.000
_cell.length_b   1.000
_cell.length_c   1.000
_cell.angle_alpha   90.00
_cell.angle_beta   90.00
_cell.angle_gamma   90.00
#
_symmetry.space_group_name_H-M   'P 1'
#
loop_
_entity.id
_entity.type
_entity.pdbx_description
1 polymer ?
#
loop_
_entity_poly.entity_id
_entity_poly.type
_entity_poly.pdbx_seq_one_letter_code
_entity_poly.pdbx_strand_id
1 'polypeptide(L)'
;MRRLPFALAAALAACSFNPTGSGGPVDAAVVDGPVDAPDAGIDACVPAPGGERCNGVDDDCDGDVDEDFPTLGDACDGADLDQCADDVVVCAGDGTGPTCGGANPDDDLERCNAGDDDCDGATDEGFVGLGTACDGADVDQCPEGTVACTPDGTATACSDATGDSVEVCNGGDDDCDGTPDDGFMLGVTCDGPDTDQCPEGQVVCDGGGGTTCSDATGNNLEACDALDNDCDGSTDEGFDLTSDVANCGQCGRTCLNSHGTTTCAASTCAPTCAAGARDCDGDPVDGCELFDTNPLCTGALTDLGFVNGDSASTPISRTGSGEAHFTIAVRETVSGGGGDLRAVVTLTSATGTNYDLDVRCSSCGATAVSSNSATGIDTVTVERNDAMGVSTYDLIISVRWTAMTACGDWTLTVAGNLGTAPQLVCP
;
A
#
# COMPACT_ATOMS: atom_id res chain seq x y z
N MET A 1 15.95 -30.78 43.32
CA MET A 1 16.95 -31.59 44.07
C MET A 1 18.19 -30.74 44.32
N ARG A 2 18.91 -30.90 45.45
CA ARG A 2 20.17 -30.17 45.79
C ARG A 2 20.01 -28.64 45.90
N ARG A 3 20.96 -27.87 46.46
CA ARG A 3 21.69 -27.93 47.75
C ARG A 3 22.32 -26.54 47.99
N LEU A 4 22.34 -26.08 49.23
CA LEU A 4 23.04 -24.88 49.75
C LEU A 4 24.57 -24.89 49.44
N PRO A 5 25.32 -23.78 49.70
CA PRO A 5 24.98 -22.34 49.57
C PRO A 5 26.18 -21.50 49.01
N PHE A 6 26.10 -20.16 49.07
CA PHE A 6 27.26 -19.34 49.43
C PHE A 6 26.80 -18.16 50.32
N ALA A 7 27.71 -17.61 51.13
CA ALA A 7 27.40 -16.56 52.11
C ALA A 7 28.50 -15.50 52.17
N LEU A 8 28.13 -14.28 52.56
CA LEU A 8 29.04 -13.26 53.08
C LEU A 8 28.32 -12.49 54.20
N ALA A 9 29.06 -12.03 55.22
CA ALA A 9 28.47 -11.49 56.44
C ALA A 9 29.30 -10.35 57.06
N ALA A 10 28.60 -9.28 57.44
CA ALA A 10 28.94 -8.28 58.45
C ALA A 10 27.60 -7.65 58.88
N ALA A 11 27.07 -7.73 60.11
CA ALA A 11 27.59 -7.92 61.47
C ALA A 11 28.16 -6.65 62.13
N LEU A 12 27.26 -5.89 62.77
CA LEU A 12 27.35 -5.14 64.06
C LEU A 12 26.13 -4.18 64.10
N ALA A 13 25.44 -3.91 65.22
CA ALA A 13 25.37 -4.57 66.52
C ALA A 13 24.02 -4.25 67.23
N ALA A 14 23.78 -4.90 68.36
CA ALA A 14 22.63 -4.82 69.30
C ALA A 14 22.00 -3.42 69.53
N CYS A 15 20.73 -3.28 69.93
CA CYS A 15 19.97 -4.16 70.84
C CYS A 15 18.52 -4.45 70.44
N SER A 16 18.04 -5.64 70.83
CA SER A 16 16.62 -5.97 70.98
C SER A 16 16.41 -6.60 72.35
N PHE A 17 15.34 -6.24 73.06
CA PHE A 17 14.78 -7.09 74.12
C PHE A 17 13.28 -6.82 74.35
N ASN A 18 12.57 -7.88 74.72
CA ASN A 18 11.11 -7.97 74.77
C ASN A 18 10.60 -7.95 76.23
N PRO A 19 9.61 -7.12 76.60
CA PRO A 19 9.15 -6.97 77.99
C PRO A 19 8.24 -8.11 78.47
N THR A 20 8.71 -8.91 79.44
CA THR A 20 7.84 -9.75 80.31
C THR A 20 8.43 -9.92 81.71
N GLY A 21 7.59 -9.96 82.75
CA GLY A 21 7.91 -10.67 84.00
C GLY A 21 8.27 -9.88 85.28
N SER A 22 7.33 -9.10 85.81
CA SER A 22 6.98 -8.98 87.25
C SER A 22 8.06 -9.12 88.35
N GLY A 23 8.24 -8.07 89.17
CA GLY A 23 8.94 -8.14 90.47
C GLY A 23 8.43 -7.07 91.46
N GLY A 24 8.17 -7.46 92.72
CA GLY A 24 7.47 -6.65 93.73
C GLY A 24 8.35 -5.81 94.69
N PRO A 25 7.77 -5.31 95.79
CA PRO A 25 8.10 -3.97 96.34
C PRO A 25 9.07 -3.94 97.53
N VAL A 26 9.57 -2.75 97.84
CA VAL A 26 10.16 -2.37 99.15
C VAL A 26 9.71 -0.97 99.58
N ASP A 27 9.63 -0.77 100.89
CA ASP A 27 9.28 0.46 101.62
C ASP A 27 10.48 0.89 102.49
N ALA A 28 10.68 2.20 102.67
CA ALA A 28 11.53 2.79 103.72
C ALA A 28 11.34 4.32 103.84
N ALA A 29 10.72 4.77 104.93
CA ALA A 29 10.70 6.18 105.33
C ALA A 29 11.88 6.56 106.27
N VAL A 30 12.25 7.83 106.33
CA VAL A 30 13.13 8.43 107.37
C VAL A 30 12.58 9.79 107.79
N VAL A 31 12.67 10.10 109.09
CA VAL A 31 12.20 11.34 109.78
C VAL A 31 13.36 12.37 109.86
N ASP A 32 13.24 13.64 110.26
CA ASP A 32 12.62 14.23 111.47
C ASP A 32 12.50 15.78 111.36
N GLY A 33 11.83 16.44 112.33
CA GLY A 33 11.81 17.91 112.53
C GLY A 33 12.93 18.43 113.45
N PRO A 34 12.80 19.57 114.19
CA PRO A 34 11.61 20.41 114.43
C PRO A 34 11.86 21.97 114.35
N VAL A 35 11.04 22.78 115.02
CA VAL A 35 10.90 24.27 114.92
C VAL A 35 11.24 25.01 116.23
N ASP A 36 11.55 26.33 116.17
CA ASP A 36 11.41 27.33 117.27
C ASP A 36 11.46 28.81 116.74
N ALA A 37 10.98 29.83 117.50
CA ALA A 37 10.78 31.25 117.08
C ALA A 37 10.68 32.23 118.32
N PRO A 38 10.20 33.52 118.30
CA PRO A 38 9.86 34.51 117.23
C PRO A 38 10.27 36.02 117.49
N ASP A 39 10.08 36.95 116.52
CA ASP A 39 9.75 38.41 116.68
C ASP A 39 9.21 39.03 115.35
N ALA A 40 8.88 40.34 115.23
CA ALA A 40 8.04 40.86 114.10
C ALA A 40 8.35 42.25 113.42
N GLY A 41 8.46 42.24 112.07
CA GLY A 41 8.03 43.31 111.12
C GLY A 41 9.06 44.37 110.60
N ILE A 42 8.83 45.23 109.58
CA ILE A 42 7.75 45.50 108.55
C ILE A 42 8.35 46.28 107.33
N ASP A 43 7.72 46.24 106.13
CA ASP A 43 7.67 47.25 105.01
C ASP A 43 8.41 46.95 103.66
N ALA A 44 7.97 47.64 102.58
CA ALA A 44 8.33 47.56 101.15
C ALA A 44 7.81 46.30 100.41
N CYS A 45 7.95 46.27 99.06
CA CYS A 45 7.60 45.13 98.19
C CYS A 45 8.09 43.84 98.87
N VAL A 46 7.15 42.99 99.30
CA VAL A 46 7.43 41.92 100.27
C VAL A 46 7.76 40.67 99.47
N PRO A 47 9.05 40.30 99.32
CA PRO A 47 9.41 39.23 98.39
C PRO A 47 8.73 37.95 98.85
N ALA A 48 7.90 37.38 97.98
CA ALA A 48 7.12 36.21 98.30
C ALA A 48 8.07 35.06 98.65
N PRO A 49 7.93 34.39 99.82
CA PRO A 49 8.79 33.26 100.18
C PRO A 49 8.47 32.06 99.29
N GLY A 50 9.08 32.07 98.10
CA GLY A 50 8.79 31.23 96.95
C GLY A 50 9.57 31.66 95.69
N GLY A 51 9.88 32.95 95.56
CA GLY A 51 10.41 33.55 94.32
C GLY A 51 9.28 34.16 93.47
N GLU A 52 9.59 34.53 92.23
CA GLU A 52 8.63 35.09 91.28
C GLU A 52 7.49 34.11 90.97
N ARG A 53 6.32 34.63 90.60
CA ARG A 53 5.11 33.84 90.33
C ARG A 53 4.41 34.34 89.07
N CYS A 54 4.30 33.49 88.03
CA CYS A 54 3.64 33.84 86.77
C CYS A 54 2.19 34.30 87.02
N ASN A 55 1.99 35.61 87.16
CA ASN A 55 0.72 36.25 87.51
C ASN A 55 0.59 37.69 86.99
N GLY A 56 1.62 38.22 86.30
CA GLY A 56 1.67 39.60 85.82
C GLY A 56 2.10 40.61 86.87
N VAL A 57 2.80 40.16 87.93
CA VAL A 57 3.28 41.01 89.04
C VAL A 57 4.59 40.47 89.62
N ASP A 58 5.62 41.31 89.54
CA ASP A 58 6.89 41.29 90.30
C ASP A 58 6.64 41.01 91.80
N ASP A 59 6.74 39.73 92.18
CA ASP A 59 6.52 39.14 93.50
C ASP A 59 7.86 38.90 94.25
N ASP A 60 8.98 38.92 93.54
CA ASP A 60 10.37 38.80 94.05
C ASP A 60 11.05 40.19 94.28
N CYS A 61 10.61 41.21 93.54
CA CYS A 61 11.02 42.63 93.62
C CYS A 61 12.36 42.98 92.93
N ASP A 62 12.73 42.24 91.88
CA ASP A 62 13.95 42.39 91.06
C ASP A 62 13.84 43.55 90.04
N GLY A 63 12.69 43.67 89.35
CA GLY A 63 12.33 44.82 88.52
C GLY A 63 11.91 44.53 87.06
N ASP A 64 11.99 43.29 86.59
CA ASP A 64 11.20 42.81 85.44
C ASP A 64 9.84 42.22 85.95
N VAL A 65 9.14 41.38 85.17
CA VAL A 65 7.86 40.72 85.58
C VAL A 65 7.75 39.35 84.91
N ASP A 66 7.42 38.31 85.68
CA ASP A 66 7.27 36.91 85.26
C ASP A 66 8.52 36.35 84.51
N GLU A 67 9.70 36.97 84.63
CA GLU A 67 10.93 36.63 83.88
C GLU A 67 11.60 35.32 84.30
N ASP A 68 11.39 34.88 85.55
CA ASP A 68 11.79 33.56 86.05
C ASP A 68 10.96 32.40 85.42
N PHE A 69 10.10 32.71 84.42
CA PHE A 69 9.36 31.76 83.57
C PHE A 69 9.76 31.87 82.09
N PRO A 70 10.93 31.36 81.66
CA PRO A 70 11.51 31.64 80.34
C PRO A 70 10.73 31.13 79.13
N THR A 71 9.74 30.25 79.34
CA THR A 71 8.87 29.71 78.29
C THR A 71 7.61 30.55 78.08
N LEU A 72 7.41 31.63 78.84
CA LEU A 72 6.24 32.50 78.68
C LEU A 72 6.31 33.21 77.32
N GLY A 73 5.38 32.89 76.41
CA GLY A 73 5.42 33.31 75.02
C GLY A 73 6.13 32.36 74.04
N ASP A 74 6.58 31.17 74.48
CA ASP A 74 6.85 30.07 73.55
C ASP A 74 5.54 29.55 72.92
N ALA A 75 5.66 28.95 71.73
CA ALA A 75 4.55 28.23 71.10
C ALA A 75 4.28 26.89 71.79
N CYS A 76 3.02 26.49 71.84
CA CYS A 76 2.56 25.20 72.35
C CYS A 76 1.28 24.78 71.61
N ASP A 77 0.87 23.52 71.79
CA ASP A 77 -0.45 23.03 71.39
C ASP A 77 -1.40 23.25 72.59
N GLY A 78 -2.49 23.97 72.39
CA GLY A 78 -3.36 24.45 73.48
C GLY A 78 -4.31 23.36 73.95
N ALA A 79 -5.37 23.23 73.17
CA ALA A 79 -5.55 22.10 72.28
C ALA A 79 -6.41 22.64 71.14
N ASP A 80 -6.30 22.14 69.92
CA ASP A 80 -7.27 22.44 68.85
C ASP A 80 -7.71 21.13 68.15
N LEU A 81 -8.44 21.19 67.02
CA LEU A 81 -8.69 20.01 66.16
C LEU A 81 -7.42 19.71 65.36
N ASP A 82 -6.89 20.77 64.75
CA ASP A 82 -5.73 20.83 63.88
C ASP A 82 -4.39 20.85 64.65
N GLN A 83 -4.30 20.03 65.72
CA GLN A 83 -3.19 19.52 66.60
C GLN A 83 -1.86 20.28 66.78
N CYS A 84 -1.72 21.50 66.25
CA CYS A 84 -0.42 22.11 66.00
C CYS A 84 0.10 22.95 67.17
N ALA A 85 1.40 23.20 67.15
CA ALA A 85 2.04 24.15 68.07
C ALA A 85 1.78 25.62 67.63
N ASP A 86 0.51 26.02 67.57
CA ASP A 86 0.04 27.34 67.14
C ASP A 86 -0.38 28.26 68.31
N ASP A 87 -0.86 27.67 69.40
CA ASP A 87 -1.20 28.31 70.66
C ASP A 87 0.07 28.75 71.44
N VAL A 88 -0.11 29.43 72.58
CA VAL A 88 0.97 30.18 73.24
C VAL A 88 0.91 30.03 74.75
N VAL A 89 2.10 29.82 75.34
CA VAL A 89 2.26 29.72 76.79
C VAL A 89 1.97 31.06 77.47
N VAL A 90 0.97 31.07 78.37
CA VAL A 90 0.46 32.23 79.14
C VAL A 90 0.45 31.91 80.66
N CYS A 91 0.40 32.91 81.54
CA CYS A 91 0.27 32.63 82.98
C CYS A 91 -1.11 32.05 83.34
N ALA A 92 -1.12 31.03 84.20
CA ALA A 92 -2.33 30.38 84.69
C ALA A 92 -3.20 31.33 85.54
N GLY A 93 -4.53 31.16 85.49
CA GLY A 93 -5.49 32.04 86.15
C GLY A 93 -5.50 32.05 87.69
N ASP A 94 -4.69 31.21 88.34
CA ASP A 94 -4.43 31.25 89.78
C ASP A 94 -3.07 31.91 90.15
N GLY A 95 -2.29 32.31 89.14
CA GLY A 95 -1.02 32.99 89.30
C GLY A 95 0.11 32.08 89.80
N THR A 96 0.15 30.80 89.42
CA THR A 96 1.13 29.83 89.95
C THR A 96 2.24 29.42 88.99
N GLY A 97 2.11 29.73 87.70
CA GLY A 97 3.06 29.34 86.66
C GLY A 97 2.45 29.47 85.25
N PRO A 98 3.27 29.30 84.20
CA PRO A 98 2.78 29.19 82.83
C PRO A 98 1.89 27.97 82.59
N THR A 99 0.95 28.11 81.68
CA THR A 99 0.08 27.09 81.08
C THR A 99 0.01 27.36 79.57
N CYS A 100 -0.23 26.34 78.75
CA CYS A 100 -0.73 26.61 77.40
C CYS A 100 -2.17 27.15 77.48
N GLY A 101 -2.65 27.77 76.41
CA GLY A 101 -4.03 28.22 76.26
C GLY A 101 -5.04 27.08 76.44
N GLY A 102 -6.21 27.43 76.96
CA GLY A 102 -7.14 26.45 77.52
C GLY A 102 -8.04 25.72 76.53
N ALA A 103 -7.48 24.77 75.77
CA ALA A 103 -8.11 23.55 75.26
C ALA A 103 -9.45 23.64 74.47
N ASN A 104 -9.35 23.57 73.14
CA ASN A 104 -10.34 23.07 72.17
C ASN A 104 -9.96 21.60 71.81
N PRO A 105 -10.41 20.58 72.57
CA PRO A 105 -9.63 19.36 72.80
C PRO A 105 -9.86 18.22 71.80
N ASP A 106 -9.20 18.24 70.64
CA ASP A 106 -9.53 17.32 69.56
C ASP A 106 -8.29 16.80 68.76
N ASP A 107 -7.94 15.52 68.97
CA ASP A 107 -7.04 14.76 68.10
C ASP A 107 -7.79 14.49 66.77
N ASP A 108 -7.72 15.40 65.78
CA ASP A 108 -8.49 15.24 64.53
C ASP A 108 -8.01 14.00 63.77
N LEU A 109 -8.96 13.33 63.13
CA LEU A 109 -8.64 12.18 62.28
C LEU A 109 -8.00 12.72 61.01
N GLU A 110 -6.67 12.59 60.87
CA GLU A 110 -5.90 13.00 59.68
C GLU A 110 -6.71 12.85 58.38
N ARG A 111 -6.79 13.94 57.61
CA ARG A 111 -7.71 14.06 56.48
C ARG A 111 -6.92 14.34 55.22
N CYS A 112 -7.13 13.50 54.22
CA CYS A 112 -6.49 13.55 52.90
C CYS A 112 -6.81 14.88 52.19
N ASN A 113 -6.03 15.93 52.49
CA ASN A 113 -6.30 17.33 52.17
C ASN A 113 -5.04 18.13 51.80
N ALA A 114 -3.86 17.52 51.94
CA ALA A 114 -2.52 18.11 51.87
C ALA A 114 -2.20 19.09 53.01
N GLY A 115 -2.72 18.77 54.21
CA GLY A 115 -2.38 19.36 55.50
C GLY A 115 -1.67 18.34 56.39
N ASP A 116 -1.15 18.82 57.52
CA ASP A 116 -0.63 18.05 58.65
C ASP A 116 -1.74 18.23 59.70
N ASP A 117 -2.90 17.55 59.56
CA ASP A 117 -4.07 17.79 60.42
C ASP A 117 -3.84 17.17 61.81
N ASP A 118 -3.03 16.10 61.91
CA ASP A 118 -2.57 15.50 63.18
C ASP A 118 -1.27 16.11 63.75
N CYS A 119 -0.61 16.99 62.98
CA CYS A 119 0.59 17.74 63.34
C CYS A 119 1.78 16.91 63.88
N ASP A 120 1.91 15.61 63.55
CA ASP A 120 3.12 14.80 63.84
C ASP A 120 4.37 15.30 63.07
N GLY A 121 4.17 16.15 62.05
CA GLY A 121 5.19 16.67 61.15
C GLY A 121 5.20 15.98 59.79
N ALA A 122 4.10 15.33 59.44
CA ALA A 122 3.87 14.63 58.19
C ALA A 122 2.79 15.36 57.35
N THR A 123 2.00 14.64 56.56
CA THR A 123 0.96 15.16 55.64
C THR A 123 0.25 13.96 54.99
N ASP A 124 -1.08 13.86 55.11
CA ASP A 124 -1.91 12.81 54.51
C ASP A 124 -1.48 11.36 54.83
N GLU A 125 -0.90 11.07 55.99
CA GLU A 125 -0.54 9.71 56.41
C GLU A 125 -1.74 8.86 56.85
N GLY A 126 -1.50 7.56 57.08
CA GLY A 126 -2.56 6.56 57.22
C GLY A 126 -3.31 6.22 55.92
N PHE A 127 -3.36 7.12 54.94
CA PHE A 127 -4.05 6.92 53.65
C PHE A 127 -3.33 5.91 52.75
N VAL A 128 -3.82 4.67 52.78
CA VAL A 128 -3.23 3.54 52.05
C VAL A 128 -3.16 3.84 50.55
N GLY A 129 -1.92 3.84 50.05
CA GLY A 129 -1.62 3.96 48.62
C GLY A 129 -1.61 5.39 48.08
N LEU A 130 -1.82 6.44 48.88
CA LEU A 130 -1.81 7.82 48.37
C LEU A 130 -0.54 8.14 47.56
N GLY A 131 -0.72 8.77 46.41
CA GLY A 131 0.31 9.11 45.43
C GLY A 131 0.85 7.93 44.60
N THR A 132 0.42 6.69 44.83
CA THR A 132 0.90 5.51 44.07
C THR A 132 0.19 5.35 42.72
N ALA A 133 0.88 4.80 41.73
CA ALA A 133 0.27 4.48 40.44
C ALA A 133 -0.72 3.31 40.57
N CYS A 134 -1.81 3.34 39.80
CA CYS A 134 -2.88 2.35 39.85
C CYS A 134 -3.52 2.15 38.47
N ASP A 135 -3.55 0.90 38.02
CA ASP A 135 -4.56 0.38 37.08
C ASP A 135 -5.88 0.51 37.85
N GLY A 136 -6.75 1.41 37.37
CA GLY A 136 -7.79 2.02 38.19
C GLY A 136 -8.98 1.09 38.39
N ALA A 137 -9.52 0.60 37.28
CA ALA A 137 -10.45 -0.51 37.18
C ALA A 137 -10.48 -1.07 35.73
N ASP A 138 -9.34 -1.03 35.06
CA ASP A 138 -9.18 -1.08 33.61
C ASP A 138 -8.90 -2.55 33.17
N VAL A 139 -8.42 -2.84 31.96
CA VAL A 139 -8.48 -4.21 31.37
C VAL A 139 -7.20 -4.65 30.64
N ASP A 140 -6.70 -3.75 29.80
CA ASP A 140 -5.30 -3.46 29.49
C ASP A 140 -4.27 -3.84 30.59
N GLN A 141 -4.61 -3.64 31.87
CA GLN A 141 -3.73 -3.73 33.05
C GLN A 141 -2.69 -2.60 33.11
N CYS A 142 -3.01 -1.46 32.51
CA CYS A 142 -2.14 -0.31 32.38
C CYS A 142 -2.42 0.73 33.51
N PRO A 143 -1.39 1.22 34.23
CA PRO A 143 -1.57 2.11 35.40
C PRO A 143 -1.12 3.56 35.11
N GLU A 144 -1.84 4.25 34.22
CA GLU A 144 -1.54 5.61 33.75
C GLU A 144 -1.83 6.71 34.79
N GLY A 145 -2.61 6.41 35.81
CA GLY A 145 -3.05 7.35 36.83
C GLY A 145 -2.60 7.04 38.26
N THR A 146 -3.03 7.89 39.20
CA THR A 146 -2.47 7.92 40.57
C THR A 146 -3.54 7.92 41.64
N VAL A 147 -3.36 7.11 42.68
CA VAL A 147 -4.22 7.10 43.87
C VAL A 147 -4.14 8.49 44.52
N ALA A 148 -5.27 9.19 44.56
CA ALA A 148 -5.43 10.54 45.08
C ALA A 148 -6.46 10.58 46.21
N CYS A 149 -6.49 11.67 46.97
CA CYS A 149 -7.50 11.91 47.99
C CYS A 149 -8.93 11.96 47.39
N THR A 150 -9.90 11.35 48.08
CA THR A 150 -11.31 11.56 47.75
C THR A 150 -11.72 13.01 48.04
N PRO A 151 -12.68 13.61 47.30
CA PRO A 151 -13.05 15.02 47.47
C PRO A 151 -13.66 15.43 48.84
N ASP A 152 -13.84 14.49 49.76
CA ASP A 152 -14.24 14.71 51.16
C ASP A 152 -13.06 14.66 52.16
N GLY A 153 -11.88 14.22 51.71
CA GLY A 153 -10.69 14.01 52.52
C GLY A 153 -10.72 12.76 53.40
N THR A 154 -11.62 11.81 53.15
CA THR A 154 -11.85 10.66 54.05
C THR A 154 -11.31 9.32 53.55
N ALA A 155 -10.80 9.25 52.31
CA ALA A 155 -10.25 8.04 51.73
C ALA A 155 -9.30 8.34 50.54
N THR A 156 -8.72 7.27 49.99
CA THR A 156 -7.98 7.26 48.73
C THR A 156 -8.79 6.60 47.60
N ALA A 157 -8.64 7.09 46.37
CA ALA A 157 -9.22 6.52 45.16
C ALA A 157 -8.28 6.72 43.97
N CYS A 158 -8.27 5.80 43.00
CA CYS A 158 -7.46 5.97 41.80
C CYS A 158 -7.93 7.18 40.97
N SER A 159 -6.99 8.02 40.53
CA SER A 159 -7.23 9.10 39.55
C SER A 159 -6.92 8.69 38.12
N ASP A 160 -6.65 7.40 37.90
CA ASP A 160 -6.63 6.87 36.54
C ASP A 160 -8.02 6.94 35.90
N ALA A 161 -7.99 7.24 34.62
CA ALA A 161 -9.10 7.43 33.71
C ALA A 161 -8.57 7.41 32.26
N THR A 162 -7.54 6.59 32.02
CA THR A 162 -6.64 6.64 30.85
C THR A 162 -6.27 5.23 30.41
N GLY A 163 -5.67 5.16 29.22
CA GLY A 163 -4.82 4.07 28.73
C GLY A 163 -3.75 4.70 27.81
N ASP A 164 -2.70 4.03 27.37
CA ASP A 164 -2.34 2.61 27.54
C ASP A 164 -0.87 2.38 27.04
N SER A 165 -0.47 1.15 26.68
CA SER A 165 0.90 0.72 26.37
C SER A 165 1.13 0.13 24.95
N VAL A 166 2.29 0.40 24.34
CA VAL A 166 2.61 0.03 22.93
C VAL A 166 2.11 -1.37 22.48
N GLU A 167 1.20 -1.37 21.51
CA GLU A 167 0.44 -2.52 20.98
C GLU A 167 1.26 -3.78 20.65
N VAL A 168 0.74 -4.98 20.96
CA VAL A 168 1.41 -6.27 20.74
C VAL A 168 0.46 -7.32 20.17
N CYS A 169 0.73 -7.79 18.95
CA CYS A 169 -0.11 -8.73 18.17
C CYS A 169 -0.49 -10.03 18.95
N ASN A 170 -1.55 -9.96 19.73
CA ASN A 170 -1.99 -10.96 20.71
C ASN A 170 -3.53 -11.11 20.76
N GLY A 171 -4.27 -10.19 20.14
CA GLY A 171 -5.72 -10.05 20.22
C GLY A 171 -6.20 -9.20 21.41
N GLY A 172 -5.29 -8.43 22.03
CA GLY A 172 -5.58 -7.39 23.01
C GLY A 172 -5.68 -6.02 22.35
N ASP A 173 -6.27 -5.07 23.08
CA ASP A 173 -5.96 -3.63 22.95
C ASP A 173 -4.99 -3.43 24.12
N ASP A 174 -3.68 -3.45 23.86
CA ASP A 174 -2.68 -3.17 24.90
C ASP A 174 -2.40 -1.65 24.99
N ASP A 175 -2.78 -0.91 23.92
CA ASP A 175 -2.41 0.46 23.52
C ASP A 175 -3.55 1.50 23.67
N CYS A 176 -4.82 1.06 23.80
CA CYS A 176 -6.05 1.85 23.90
C CYS A 176 -6.07 3.22 23.18
N ASP A 177 -5.42 3.31 22.02
CA ASP A 177 -5.88 4.18 20.94
C ASP A 177 -7.29 3.76 20.45
N GLY A 178 -7.66 2.51 20.76
CA GLY A 178 -8.97 1.87 20.55
C GLY A 178 -8.97 0.83 19.44
N THR A 179 -7.79 0.29 19.08
CA THR A 179 -7.61 -0.61 17.95
C THR A 179 -6.71 -1.81 18.29
N PRO A 180 -7.29 -2.95 18.70
CA PRO A 180 -6.57 -4.20 18.92
C PRO A 180 -5.68 -4.61 17.75
N ASP A 181 -4.44 -5.00 18.03
CA ASP A 181 -3.41 -5.36 17.05
C ASP A 181 -3.13 -4.25 15.98
N ASP A 182 -3.20 -2.95 16.34
CA ASP A 182 -2.79 -1.79 15.51
C ASP A 182 -1.35 -1.93 14.95
N GLY A 183 -1.07 -1.24 13.84
CA GLY A 183 0.28 -1.09 13.30
C GLY A 183 0.86 -2.34 12.63
N PHE A 184 0.37 -3.53 12.98
CA PHE A 184 0.86 -4.84 12.53
C PHE A 184 0.49 -5.20 11.09
N MET A 185 -0.28 -4.36 10.39
CA MET A 185 -0.72 -4.57 8.99
C MET A 185 -1.49 -5.88 8.76
N LEU A 186 -2.26 -6.31 9.76
CA LEU A 186 -3.08 -7.53 9.68
C LEU A 186 -4.02 -7.54 8.47
N GLY A 187 -4.19 -8.73 7.86
CA GLY A 187 -5.04 -8.95 6.69
C GLY A 187 -4.45 -8.46 5.35
N VAL A 188 -3.28 -7.81 5.34
CA VAL A 188 -2.55 -7.52 4.09
C VAL A 188 -2.13 -8.84 3.43
N THR A 189 -2.28 -8.93 2.11
CA THR A 189 -1.92 -10.11 1.30
C THR A 189 -0.41 -10.33 1.27
N CYS A 190 0.03 -11.57 1.45
CA CYS A 190 1.44 -11.97 1.42
C CYS A 190 1.62 -13.34 0.74
N ASP A 191 2.65 -13.41 -0.09
CA ASP A 191 3.24 -14.61 -0.70
C ASP A 191 4.10 -15.28 0.40
N GLY A 192 3.59 -16.34 1.02
CA GLY A 192 3.98 -16.69 2.40
C GLY A 192 5.30 -17.47 2.53
N PRO A 193 5.27 -18.81 2.63
CA PRO A 193 6.47 -19.64 2.62
C PRO A 193 6.55 -20.61 1.41
N ASP A 194 5.59 -20.52 0.49
CA ASP A 194 5.50 -21.25 -0.79
C ASP A 194 6.56 -20.74 -1.78
N THR A 195 6.51 -21.19 -3.05
CA THR A 195 7.38 -20.61 -4.09
C THR A 195 6.63 -20.13 -5.31
N ASP A 196 5.31 -20.07 -5.26
CA ASP A 196 4.47 -19.53 -6.32
C ASP A 196 4.41 -17.99 -6.33
N GLN A 197 5.31 -17.23 -5.67
CA GLN A 197 5.54 -15.74 -5.70
C GLN A 197 4.30 -14.81 -5.81
N CYS A 198 3.13 -15.36 -5.56
CA CYS A 198 1.83 -14.85 -5.91
C CYS A 198 1.09 -14.76 -4.54
N PRO A 199 0.47 -13.61 -4.16
CA PRO A 199 0.24 -13.28 -2.75
C PRO A 199 -1.07 -13.86 -2.17
N GLU A 200 -1.09 -15.17 -1.98
CA GLU A 200 -2.27 -15.97 -1.63
C GLU A 200 -2.66 -15.90 -0.13
N GLY A 201 -1.67 -15.79 0.76
CA GLY A 201 -1.83 -15.70 2.21
C GLY A 201 -2.10 -14.29 2.73
N GLN A 202 -2.21 -14.18 4.06
CA GLN A 202 -2.46 -12.91 4.76
C GLN A 202 -1.62 -12.76 6.03
N VAL A 203 -1.23 -11.53 6.35
CA VAL A 203 -0.54 -11.20 7.60
C VAL A 203 -1.48 -11.45 8.79
N VAL A 204 -1.08 -12.32 9.72
CA VAL A 204 -1.82 -12.74 10.92
C VAL A 204 -0.90 -12.75 12.15
N CYS A 205 -1.42 -12.62 13.37
CA CYS A 205 -0.56 -12.73 14.56
C CYS A 205 0.03 -14.15 14.71
N ASP A 206 1.27 -14.24 15.19
CA ASP A 206 2.03 -15.49 15.35
C ASP A 206 1.81 -16.19 16.71
N GLY A 207 1.09 -15.53 17.64
CA GLY A 207 0.88 -16.00 19.01
C GLY A 207 2.09 -15.81 19.94
N GLY A 208 3.11 -15.10 19.49
CA GLY A 208 4.28 -14.65 20.26
C GLY A 208 4.38 -13.12 20.41
N GLY A 209 3.38 -12.37 19.92
CA GLY A 209 3.34 -10.91 19.95
C GLY A 209 3.82 -10.24 18.65
N GLY A 210 3.97 -10.99 17.56
CA GLY A 210 4.33 -10.48 16.24
C GLY A 210 3.43 -11.04 15.14
N THR A 211 3.81 -10.82 13.89
CA THR A 211 3.05 -11.32 12.72
C THR A 211 3.80 -12.36 11.89
N THR A 212 3.02 -13.20 11.22
CA THR A 212 3.45 -14.18 10.24
C THR A 212 2.51 -14.15 9.03
N CYS A 213 2.90 -14.74 7.90
CA CYS A 213 1.96 -14.94 6.80
C CYS A 213 1.17 -16.24 7.04
N SER A 214 -0.13 -16.23 6.76
CA SER A 214 -1.02 -17.39 6.91
C SER A 214 -0.95 -18.39 5.75
N ASP A 215 -0.10 -18.14 4.75
CA ASP A 215 -0.01 -19.00 3.58
C ASP A 215 0.56 -20.38 3.89
N ALA A 216 0.05 -21.35 3.15
CA ALA A 216 0.30 -22.78 3.32
C ALA A 216 -0.20 -23.58 2.10
N THR A 217 -0.16 -22.97 0.91
CA THR A 217 -0.50 -23.61 -0.35
C THR A 217 0.71 -24.38 -0.90
N GLY A 218 1.06 -24.21 -2.18
CA GLY A 218 2.10 -25.01 -2.82
C GLY A 218 1.99 -25.08 -4.34
N ASN A 219 2.71 -24.17 -4.97
CA ASN A 219 3.11 -24.05 -6.37
C ASN A 219 2.96 -25.28 -7.28
N ASN A 220 2.00 -25.24 -8.24
CA ASN A 220 2.12 -25.71 -9.65
C ASN A 220 0.84 -25.60 -10.54
N LEU A 221 0.36 -24.39 -10.87
CA LEU A 221 -0.48 -24.12 -12.06
C LEU A 221 0.06 -23.00 -12.98
N GLU A 222 0.95 -23.33 -13.91
CA GLU A 222 1.36 -22.40 -14.96
C GLU A 222 0.28 -22.15 -16.05
N ALA A 223 0.26 -20.96 -16.66
CA ALA A 223 -0.60 -20.63 -17.81
C ALA A 223 0.20 -20.10 -19.02
N CYS A 224 -0.51 -19.52 -20.00
CA CYS A 224 0.02 -19.18 -21.33
C CYS A 224 -0.40 -17.74 -21.68
N ASP A 225 -0.01 -16.79 -20.83
CA ASP A 225 -0.38 -15.37 -20.92
C ASP A 225 0.80 -14.38 -20.79
N ALA A 226 2.04 -14.88 -20.79
CA ALA A 226 3.29 -14.16 -20.58
C ALA A 226 3.46 -13.56 -19.16
N LEU A 227 2.80 -14.15 -18.17
CA LEU A 227 3.13 -14.06 -16.76
C LEU A 227 3.71 -15.40 -16.27
N ASP A 228 4.11 -15.41 -15.01
CA ASP A 228 4.69 -16.52 -14.25
C ASP A 228 3.58 -16.90 -13.26
N ASN A 229 2.79 -17.95 -13.51
CA ASN A 229 1.46 -18.15 -12.89
C ASN A 229 1.40 -19.20 -11.78
N ASP A 230 2.35 -20.12 -11.73
CA ASP A 230 2.74 -20.80 -10.49
C ASP A 230 4.00 -20.20 -9.88
N CYS A 231 4.13 -18.88 -10.15
CA CYS A 231 5.33 -18.08 -10.25
C CYS A 231 6.66 -18.90 -10.11
N ASP A 232 6.90 -19.93 -10.93
CA ASP A 232 8.06 -20.86 -10.92
C ASP A 232 9.40 -20.17 -11.27
N GLY A 233 9.34 -18.97 -11.86
CA GLY A 233 10.46 -18.20 -12.39
C GLY A 233 10.67 -18.39 -13.90
N SER A 234 9.80 -19.19 -14.53
CA SER A 234 9.67 -19.36 -15.97
C SER A 234 8.59 -18.41 -16.51
N THR A 235 8.11 -18.66 -17.72
CA THR A 235 7.01 -17.93 -18.36
C THR A 235 6.54 -18.79 -19.54
N ASP A 236 5.32 -19.28 -19.45
CA ASP A 236 4.67 -20.20 -20.37
C ASP A 236 5.43 -21.55 -20.63
N GLU A 237 6.25 -22.08 -19.70
CA GLU A 237 7.10 -23.26 -19.97
C GLU A 237 6.34 -24.60 -20.01
N GLY A 238 5.13 -24.64 -19.47
CA GLY A 238 4.16 -25.73 -19.64
C GLY A 238 3.70 -25.91 -21.10
N PHE A 239 4.08 -24.99 -22.01
CA PHE A 239 3.59 -24.89 -23.38
C PHE A 239 4.73 -25.05 -24.39
N ASP A 240 4.48 -25.76 -25.51
CA ASP A 240 5.51 -26.00 -26.54
C ASP A 240 5.70 -24.78 -27.46
N LEU A 241 6.36 -23.75 -26.93
CA LEU A 241 6.73 -22.56 -27.70
C LEU A 241 7.77 -22.84 -28.80
N THR A 242 8.19 -24.09 -29.03
CA THR A 242 9.27 -24.48 -29.96
C THR A 242 8.78 -25.16 -31.22
N SER A 243 7.68 -25.92 -31.14
CA SER A 243 7.09 -26.68 -32.25
C SER A 243 5.56 -26.54 -32.39
N ASP A 244 4.85 -25.99 -31.40
CA ASP A 244 3.43 -25.66 -31.57
C ASP A 244 3.24 -24.52 -32.57
N VAL A 245 2.41 -24.78 -33.58
CA VAL A 245 2.00 -23.81 -34.60
C VAL A 245 1.10 -22.73 -34.01
N ALA A 246 0.40 -22.97 -32.90
CA ALA A 246 -0.48 -21.99 -32.26
C ALA A 246 0.23 -20.98 -31.33
N ASN A 247 1.39 -21.34 -30.79
CA ASN A 247 2.11 -20.59 -29.73
C ASN A 247 3.60 -20.38 -30.07
N CYS A 248 3.91 -20.09 -31.33
CA CYS A 248 5.28 -20.20 -31.83
C CYS A 248 6.22 -19.07 -31.34
N GLY A 249 7.05 -19.42 -30.37
CA GLY A 249 8.02 -18.54 -29.72
C GLY A 249 7.45 -17.55 -28.70
N GLN A 250 6.14 -17.60 -28.47
CA GLN A 250 5.40 -16.93 -27.40
C GLN A 250 3.94 -17.42 -27.43
N CYS A 251 3.23 -17.35 -26.31
CA CYS A 251 1.81 -17.67 -26.28
C CYS A 251 0.97 -16.83 -27.24
N GLY A 252 -0.04 -17.47 -27.83
CA GLY A 252 -0.97 -16.89 -28.81
C GLY A 252 -0.39 -16.60 -30.20
N ARG A 253 0.92 -16.74 -30.43
CA ARG A 253 1.54 -16.49 -31.76
C ARG A 253 1.32 -17.66 -32.71
N THR A 254 0.12 -17.70 -33.27
CA THR A 254 -0.24 -18.69 -34.29
C THR A 254 0.43 -18.38 -35.62
N CYS A 255 1.26 -19.30 -36.12
CA CYS A 255 1.74 -19.26 -37.50
C CYS A 255 0.61 -19.61 -38.46
N LEU A 256 0.26 -18.68 -39.33
CA LEU A 256 -0.67 -18.88 -40.44
C LEU A 256 0.12 -19.18 -41.73
N ASN A 257 -0.56 -19.76 -42.72
CA ASN A 257 -0.11 -19.80 -44.10
C ASN A 257 -1.31 -20.12 -45.01
N SER A 258 -1.76 -19.16 -45.81
CA SER A 258 -2.94 -19.33 -46.67
C SER A 258 -2.64 -20.05 -48.00
N HIS A 259 -1.36 -20.07 -48.42
CA HIS A 259 -0.92 -20.55 -49.74
C HIS A 259 0.23 -21.56 -49.63
N GLY A 260 0.21 -22.41 -48.61
CA GLY A 260 1.28 -23.36 -48.31
C GLY A 260 1.01 -24.17 -47.04
N THR A 261 2.08 -24.55 -46.37
CA THR A 261 2.08 -25.19 -45.05
C THR A 261 3.08 -24.46 -44.16
N THR A 262 2.80 -24.31 -42.87
CA THR A 262 3.75 -23.73 -41.91
C THR A 262 3.95 -24.68 -40.73
N THR A 263 5.12 -24.56 -40.10
CA THR A 263 5.51 -25.26 -38.88
C THR A 263 6.18 -24.25 -37.97
N CYS A 264 5.97 -24.34 -36.65
CA CYS A 264 6.92 -23.71 -35.74
C CYS A 264 8.21 -24.54 -35.76
N ALA A 265 9.35 -23.88 -35.97
CA ALA A 265 10.65 -24.52 -36.03
C ALA A 265 11.65 -23.70 -35.22
N ALA A 266 11.99 -24.18 -34.02
CA ALA A 266 12.84 -23.47 -33.06
C ALA A 266 12.29 -22.06 -32.75
N SER A 267 11.03 -22.01 -32.30
CA SER A 267 10.36 -20.78 -31.85
C SER A 267 10.22 -19.68 -32.92
N THR A 268 10.39 -20.06 -34.19
CA THR A 268 10.17 -19.19 -35.35
C THR A 268 9.22 -19.89 -36.30
N CYS A 269 8.24 -19.17 -36.84
CA CYS A 269 7.39 -19.71 -37.89
C CYS A 269 8.24 -20.01 -39.14
N ALA A 270 7.98 -21.14 -39.79
CA ALA A 270 8.72 -21.59 -40.96
C ALA A 270 7.73 -21.92 -42.09
N PRO A 271 7.24 -20.92 -42.85
CA PRO A 271 6.37 -21.16 -43.97
C PRO A 271 7.10 -21.90 -45.10
N THR A 272 6.44 -22.92 -45.63
CA THR A 272 6.79 -23.61 -46.87
C THR A 272 5.66 -23.37 -47.86
N CYS A 273 5.89 -22.44 -48.79
CA CYS A 273 4.90 -22.09 -49.79
C CYS A 273 4.59 -23.26 -50.74
N ALA A 274 3.33 -23.36 -51.17
CA ALA A 274 2.92 -24.29 -52.21
C ALA A 274 3.65 -23.99 -53.55
N ALA A 275 3.60 -24.92 -54.50
CA ALA A 275 4.07 -24.65 -55.85
C ALA A 275 3.32 -23.45 -56.45
N GLY A 276 4.05 -22.43 -56.91
CA GLY A 276 3.50 -21.17 -57.38
C GLY A 276 3.37 -20.06 -56.31
N ALA A 277 3.48 -20.41 -55.03
CA ALA A 277 3.36 -19.45 -53.93
C ALA A 277 4.70 -18.91 -53.41
N ARG A 278 4.65 -17.75 -52.73
CA ARG A 278 5.83 -17.06 -52.21
C ARG A 278 5.49 -16.10 -51.06
N ASP A 279 6.38 -16.11 -50.06
CA ASP A 279 6.64 -15.08 -49.04
C ASP A 279 7.35 -13.86 -49.69
N CYS A 280 6.73 -12.68 -49.62
CA CYS A 280 7.14 -11.48 -50.33
C CYS A 280 7.37 -10.21 -49.49
N ASP A 281 6.85 -10.12 -48.27
CA ASP A 281 7.24 -9.07 -47.31
C ASP A 281 8.26 -9.56 -46.26
N GLY A 282 8.39 -10.87 -46.08
CA GLY A 282 9.32 -11.49 -45.14
C GLY A 282 8.74 -11.72 -43.75
N ASP A 283 7.42 -11.61 -43.53
CA ASP A 283 6.82 -12.02 -42.26
C ASP A 283 6.48 -13.52 -42.26
N PRO A 284 7.19 -14.36 -41.47
CA PRO A 284 6.91 -15.78 -41.44
C PRO A 284 5.60 -16.13 -40.71
N VAL A 285 4.91 -15.16 -40.08
CA VAL A 285 3.71 -15.37 -39.26
C VAL A 285 2.43 -15.48 -40.09
N ASP A 286 2.28 -14.80 -41.23
CA ASP A 286 1.16 -14.98 -42.17
C ASP A 286 1.54 -15.67 -43.49
N GLY A 287 2.78 -15.48 -43.93
CA GLY A 287 3.69 -16.58 -44.26
C GLY A 287 3.83 -16.98 -45.74
N CYS A 288 2.77 -16.94 -46.55
CA CYS A 288 2.86 -16.98 -48.02
C CYS A 288 1.62 -16.30 -48.63
N GLU A 289 1.80 -15.19 -49.33
CA GLU A 289 0.74 -14.26 -49.73
C GLU A 289 0.39 -14.37 -51.21
N LEU A 290 1.36 -14.72 -52.06
CA LEU A 290 1.14 -14.91 -53.50
C LEU A 290 0.87 -16.38 -53.84
N PHE A 291 0.15 -16.64 -54.93
CA PHE A 291 -0.10 -17.99 -55.44
C PHE A 291 -0.36 -17.98 -56.97
N ASP A 292 0.66 -18.27 -57.77
CA ASP A 292 0.49 -18.71 -59.18
C ASP A 292 -0.36 -19.98 -59.17
N THR A 293 -1.58 -19.85 -59.70
CA THR A 293 -2.53 -20.96 -59.85
C THR A 293 -2.74 -21.33 -61.31
N ASN A 294 -2.22 -20.52 -62.23
CA ASN A 294 -2.48 -20.53 -63.66
C ASN A 294 -3.94 -20.88 -64.00
N PRO A 295 -4.94 -20.25 -63.34
CA PRO A 295 -6.28 -20.75 -63.35
C PRO A 295 -6.95 -20.44 -64.69
N LEU A 296 -7.57 -21.45 -65.30
CA LEU A 296 -8.63 -21.19 -66.26
C LEU A 296 -9.66 -20.27 -65.60
N CYS A 297 -10.11 -19.22 -66.29
CA CYS A 297 -10.90 -18.13 -65.69
C CYS A 297 -12.23 -18.59 -65.06
N THR A 298 -12.18 -19.05 -63.81
CA THR A 298 -13.32 -19.52 -63.00
C THR A 298 -13.55 -18.67 -61.75
N GLY A 299 -12.65 -17.72 -61.46
CA GLY A 299 -12.84 -16.68 -60.44
C GLY A 299 -13.68 -15.51 -60.93
N ALA A 300 -14.10 -14.65 -60.01
CA ALA A 300 -14.84 -13.43 -60.34
C ALA A 300 -13.93 -12.39 -61.02
N LEU A 301 -14.36 -11.85 -62.17
CA LEU A 301 -13.67 -10.75 -62.84
C LEU A 301 -13.88 -9.47 -62.03
N THR A 302 -12.80 -8.74 -61.74
CA THR A 302 -12.90 -7.42 -61.10
C THR A 302 -13.25 -6.36 -62.14
N ASP A 303 -14.39 -5.70 -61.99
CA ASP A 303 -14.78 -4.60 -62.89
C ASP A 303 -13.93 -3.35 -62.64
N LEU A 304 -13.44 -2.75 -63.72
CA LEU A 304 -12.69 -1.49 -63.74
C LEU A 304 -13.54 -0.30 -64.23
N GLY A 305 -14.79 -0.54 -64.66
CA GLY A 305 -15.65 0.49 -65.24
C GLY A 305 -15.41 0.64 -66.74
N PHE A 306 -15.02 1.84 -67.19
CA PHE A 306 -14.90 2.11 -68.63
C PHE A 306 -13.86 3.17 -69.02
N VAL A 307 -13.33 3.04 -70.24
CA VAL A 307 -12.50 4.04 -70.93
C VAL A 307 -13.16 4.52 -72.22
N ASN A 308 -12.70 5.65 -72.76
CA ASN A 308 -13.22 6.24 -74.00
C ASN A 308 -12.46 5.64 -75.21
N GLY A 309 -13.17 5.02 -76.15
CA GLY A 309 -12.58 4.44 -77.35
C GLY A 309 -12.26 5.45 -78.46
N ASP A 310 -12.91 6.61 -78.47
CA ASP A 310 -12.76 7.63 -79.52
C ASP A 310 -11.58 8.56 -79.25
N SER A 311 -11.36 8.91 -77.98
CA SER A 311 -10.48 9.98 -77.53
C SER A 311 -9.73 9.64 -76.24
N ALA A 312 -8.69 10.41 -75.93
CA ALA A 312 -7.88 10.19 -74.74
C ALA A 312 -8.68 10.46 -73.45
N SER A 313 -9.10 9.40 -72.76
CA SER A 313 -9.61 9.46 -71.39
C SER A 313 -8.47 9.51 -70.37
N THR A 314 -8.76 9.98 -69.15
CA THR A 314 -7.92 9.69 -67.98
C THR A 314 -7.70 8.17 -67.89
N PRO A 315 -6.46 7.69 -67.80
CA PRO A 315 -6.21 6.25 -67.68
C PRO A 315 -6.73 5.71 -66.34
N ILE A 316 -7.33 4.53 -66.36
CA ILE A 316 -7.67 3.78 -65.14
C ILE A 316 -6.44 2.97 -64.75
N SER A 317 -5.96 3.15 -63.52
CA SER A 317 -4.81 2.42 -62.99
C SER A 317 -5.18 1.56 -61.79
N ARG A 318 -4.52 0.41 -61.67
CA ARG A 318 -4.62 -0.54 -60.56
C ARG A 318 -3.24 -1.08 -60.24
N THR A 319 -2.86 -1.06 -58.98
CA THR A 319 -1.77 -1.88 -58.44
C THR A 319 -2.30 -3.20 -57.91
N GLY A 320 -1.42 -4.19 -57.81
CA GLY A 320 -1.69 -5.47 -57.18
C GLY A 320 -0.51 -6.43 -57.34
N SER A 321 -0.63 -7.58 -56.69
CA SER A 321 0.35 -8.67 -56.68
C SER A 321 -0.33 -9.99 -57.05
N GLY A 322 0.46 -10.99 -57.48
CA GLY A 322 -0.08 -12.27 -57.96
C GLY A 322 -0.82 -12.17 -59.30
N GLU A 323 -1.52 -13.24 -59.69
CA GLU A 323 -2.36 -13.26 -60.90
C GLU A 323 -3.71 -12.56 -60.65
N ALA A 324 -4.24 -11.86 -61.67
CA ALA A 324 -5.50 -11.14 -61.53
C ALA A 324 -6.28 -11.03 -62.84
N HIS A 325 -7.61 -11.13 -62.76
CA HIS A 325 -8.50 -10.97 -63.92
C HIS A 325 -9.45 -9.78 -63.75
N PHE A 326 -9.53 -8.97 -64.80
CA PHE A 326 -10.32 -7.75 -64.86
C PHE A 326 -11.29 -7.75 -66.03
N THR A 327 -12.38 -7.01 -65.89
CA THR A 327 -13.26 -6.63 -67.00
C THR A 327 -13.32 -5.11 -67.13
N ILE A 328 -13.38 -4.59 -68.35
CA ILE A 328 -13.50 -3.15 -68.61
C ILE A 328 -14.23 -2.89 -69.94
N ALA A 329 -15.14 -1.92 -69.96
CA ALA A 329 -15.83 -1.50 -71.17
C ALA A 329 -15.03 -0.40 -71.91
N VAL A 330 -14.83 -0.55 -73.21
CA VAL A 330 -14.37 0.52 -74.11
C VAL A 330 -15.59 1.11 -74.79
N ARG A 331 -15.86 2.40 -74.58
CA ARG A 331 -17.11 3.06 -75.00
C ARG A 331 -16.88 4.18 -76.01
N GLU A 332 -17.74 4.23 -77.02
CA GLU A 332 -18.00 5.45 -77.78
C GLU A 332 -18.63 6.48 -76.81
N THR A 333 -18.12 7.70 -76.80
CA THR A 333 -18.75 8.82 -76.07
C THR A 333 -18.89 10.10 -76.89
N VAL A 334 -18.45 10.12 -78.16
CA VAL A 334 -18.61 11.27 -79.07
C VAL A 334 -19.24 10.87 -80.39
N SER A 335 -20.58 10.83 -80.39
CA SER A 335 -21.39 10.40 -81.54
C SER A 335 -21.01 11.08 -82.85
N GLY A 336 -20.56 10.30 -83.83
CA GLY A 336 -20.19 10.77 -85.17
C GLY A 336 -18.68 10.89 -85.44
N GLY A 337 -17.83 10.44 -84.52
CA GLY A 337 -16.42 10.17 -84.80
C GLY A 337 -16.28 8.90 -85.65
N GLY A 338 -16.16 9.03 -86.99
CA GLY A 338 -15.98 7.89 -87.90
C GLY A 338 -14.58 7.27 -87.87
N GLY A 339 -14.13 6.83 -86.70
CA GLY A 339 -12.84 6.17 -86.47
C GLY A 339 -12.97 5.01 -85.48
N ASP A 340 -11.98 4.13 -85.45
CA ASP A 340 -12.05 2.89 -84.71
C ASP A 340 -11.90 3.11 -83.20
N LEU A 341 -12.73 2.42 -82.40
CA LEU A 341 -12.71 2.45 -80.94
C LEU A 341 -11.44 1.76 -80.41
N ARG A 342 -10.50 2.55 -79.89
CA ARG A 342 -9.15 2.12 -79.49
C ARG A 342 -8.95 2.20 -77.98
N ALA A 343 -8.29 1.17 -77.43
CA ALA A 343 -7.82 1.17 -76.04
C ALA A 343 -6.40 0.62 -75.97
N VAL A 344 -5.58 1.19 -75.10
CA VAL A 344 -4.21 0.71 -74.81
C VAL A 344 -4.21 0.15 -73.40
N VAL A 345 -3.96 -1.15 -73.28
CA VAL A 345 -3.72 -1.82 -72.00
C VAL A 345 -2.21 -1.95 -71.82
N THR A 346 -1.67 -1.39 -70.74
CA THR A 346 -0.26 -1.47 -70.38
C THR A 346 -0.11 -2.05 -68.97
N LEU A 347 0.75 -3.05 -68.81
CA LEU A 347 1.10 -3.68 -67.55
C LEU A 347 2.57 -3.40 -67.26
N THR A 348 2.86 -2.76 -66.13
CA THR A 348 4.23 -2.52 -65.66
C THR A 348 4.51 -3.40 -64.45
N SER A 349 5.37 -4.40 -64.60
CA SER A 349 5.89 -5.21 -63.49
C SER A 349 6.96 -4.42 -62.72
N ALA A 350 7.10 -4.68 -61.42
CA ALA A 350 8.23 -4.18 -60.63
C ALA A 350 9.58 -4.74 -61.12
N THR A 351 10.68 -4.10 -60.72
CA THR A 351 12.03 -4.57 -61.07
C THR A 351 12.30 -5.94 -60.43
N GLY A 352 12.28 -6.99 -61.24
CA GLY A 352 12.48 -8.37 -60.80
C GLY A 352 11.21 -9.22 -60.77
N THR A 353 10.04 -8.67 -61.10
CA THR A 353 8.86 -9.48 -61.50
C THR A 353 8.65 -9.43 -63.01
N ASN A 354 8.10 -10.51 -63.57
CA ASN A 354 7.64 -10.58 -64.95
C ASN A 354 6.24 -11.21 -64.97
N TYR A 355 5.23 -10.34 -64.90
CA TYR A 355 3.86 -10.70 -65.18
C TYR A 355 3.53 -10.41 -66.65
N ASP A 356 3.01 -11.41 -67.36
CA ASP A 356 2.59 -11.27 -68.76
C ASP A 356 1.14 -10.75 -68.84
N LEU A 357 0.80 -10.11 -69.96
CA LEU A 357 -0.48 -9.44 -70.19
C LEU A 357 -1.29 -10.14 -71.28
N ASP A 358 -2.36 -10.84 -70.91
CA ASP A 358 -3.34 -11.42 -71.83
C ASP A 358 -4.59 -10.53 -71.94
N VAL A 359 -4.94 -10.09 -73.15
CA VAL A 359 -6.17 -9.30 -73.40
C VAL A 359 -7.05 -9.97 -74.45
N ARG A 360 -8.34 -10.12 -74.16
CA ARG A 360 -9.35 -10.65 -75.10
C ARG A 360 -10.61 -9.78 -75.08
N CYS A 361 -11.26 -9.56 -76.24
CA CYS A 361 -12.60 -9.00 -76.24
C CYS A 361 -13.65 -10.09 -76.00
N SER A 362 -14.37 -10.01 -74.89
CA SER A 362 -15.44 -10.95 -74.54
C SER A 362 -16.68 -10.77 -75.43
N SER A 363 -17.00 -9.53 -75.81
CA SER A 363 -18.16 -9.19 -76.65
C SER A 363 -17.92 -9.32 -78.16
N CYS A 364 -16.69 -9.61 -78.61
CA CYS A 364 -16.32 -9.61 -80.04
C CYS A 364 -15.94 -11.00 -80.59
N GLY A 365 -15.79 -12.01 -79.73
CA GLY A 365 -15.37 -13.37 -80.15
C GLY A 365 -13.93 -13.46 -80.71
N ALA A 366 -13.10 -12.44 -80.49
CA ALA A 366 -11.73 -12.40 -80.96
C ALA A 366 -10.79 -13.25 -80.09
N THR A 367 -9.76 -13.83 -80.70
CA THR A 367 -8.68 -14.55 -79.98
C THR A 367 -7.97 -13.60 -79.01
N ALA A 368 -7.54 -14.12 -77.86
CA ALA A 368 -6.68 -13.36 -76.95
C ALA A 368 -5.36 -12.97 -77.64
N VAL A 369 -4.84 -11.79 -77.31
CA VAL A 369 -3.50 -11.33 -77.67
C VAL A 369 -2.70 -11.15 -76.39
N SER A 370 -1.54 -11.80 -76.36
CA SER A 370 -0.58 -11.77 -75.26
C SER A 370 0.52 -10.75 -75.57
N SER A 371 0.94 -10.02 -74.54
CA SER A 371 2.25 -9.39 -74.47
C SER A 371 3.03 -10.11 -73.37
N ASN A 372 4.28 -10.53 -73.68
CA ASN A 372 5.14 -11.32 -72.80
C ASN A 372 6.59 -10.79 -72.80
N SER A 373 6.75 -9.54 -72.41
CA SER A 373 7.97 -8.75 -72.53
C SER A 373 8.85 -8.91 -71.30
N ALA A 374 9.96 -9.65 -71.48
CA ALA A 374 11.01 -9.85 -70.48
C ALA A 374 11.70 -8.56 -69.94
N THR A 375 11.22 -7.36 -70.32
CA THR A 375 11.61 -6.07 -69.74
C THR A 375 10.67 -5.60 -68.62
N GLY A 376 9.63 -6.37 -68.26
CA GLY A 376 8.65 -6.01 -67.24
C GLY A 376 7.72 -4.85 -67.64
N ILE A 377 7.61 -4.54 -68.93
CA ILE A 377 6.60 -3.61 -69.46
C ILE A 377 5.95 -4.26 -70.67
N ASP A 378 4.65 -4.52 -70.52
CA ASP A 378 3.82 -5.22 -71.47
C ASP A 378 2.69 -4.33 -71.96
N THR A 379 2.32 -4.44 -73.24
CA THR A 379 1.30 -3.57 -73.82
C THR A 379 0.59 -4.23 -74.99
N VAL A 380 -0.74 -4.15 -74.95
CA VAL A 380 -1.65 -4.59 -76.01
C VAL A 380 -2.55 -3.42 -76.42
N THR A 381 -2.37 -2.94 -77.65
CA THR A 381 -3.32 -2.01 -78.29
C THR A 381 -4.48 -2.81 -78.89
N VAL A 382 -5.71 -2.54 -78.43
CA VAL A 382 -6.95 -3.08 -78.99
C VAL A 382 -7.64 -2.02 -79.86
N GLU A 383 -8.23 -2.46 -80.96
CA GLU A 383 -8.99 -1.66 -81.91
C GLU A 383 -10.28 -2.39 -82.30
N ARG A 384 -11.38 -1.66 -82.43
CA ARG A 384 -12.62 -2.16 -83.05
C ARG A 384 -13.17 -1.16 -84.06
N ASN A 385 -13.43 -1.63 -85.27
CA ASN A 385 -14.02 -0.83 -86.34
C ASN A 385 -15.48 -0.47 -86.01
N ASP A 386 -15.78 0.81 -85.74
CA ASP A 386 -17.17 1.28 -85.52
C ASP A 386 -17.87 1.65 -86.83
N ALA A 387 -17.94 0.67 -87.73
CA ALA A 387 -18.71 0.78 -88.98
C ALA A 387 -20.22 0.69 -88.70
N MET A 388 -20.78 1.77 -88.16
CA MET A 388 -22.20 2.03 -87.91
C MET A 388 -22.83 1.28 -86.73
N GLY A 389 -22.45 1.66 -85.51
CA GLY A 389 -23.38 1.68 -84.37
C GLY A 389 -23.19 0.58 -83.33
N VAL A 390 -21.93 0.28 -82.97
CA VAL A 390 -21.62 -0.65 -81.87
C VAL A 390 -20.82 0.07 -80.79
N SER A 391 -21.49 1.04 -80.14
CA SER A 391 -20.98 2.04 -79.19
C SER A 391 -20.25 1.52 -77.95
N THR A 392 -20.05 0.21 -77.76
CA THR A 392 -19.30 -0.38 -76.65
C THR A 392 -18.76 -1.75 -77.02
N TYR A 393 -17.57 -2.11 -76.51
CA TYR A 393 -17.12 -3.49 -76.38
C TYR A 393 -16.44 -3.75 -75.03
N ASP A 394 -16.51 -5.00 -74.57
CA ASP A 394 -15.96 -5.40 -73.27
C ASP A 394 -14.65 -6.18 -73.44
N LEU A 395 -13.63 -5.76 -72.71
CA LEU A 395 -12.34 -6.44 -72.61
C LEU A 395 -12.25 -7.23 -71.31
N ILE A 396 -11.76 -8.46 -71.40
CA ILE A 396 -11.23 -9.20 -70.27
C ILE A 396 -9.71 -9.12 -70.35
N ILE A 397 -9.11 -8.59 -69.29
CA ILE A 397 -7.67 -8.48 -69.10
C ILE A 397 -7.27 -9.52 -68.06
N SER A 398 -6.17 -10.25 -68.30
CA SER A 398 -5.57 -11.16 -67.35
C SER A 398 -4.10 -10.79 -67.16
N VAL A 399 -3.75 -10.45 -65.92
CA VAL A 399 -2.37 -10.35 -65.46
C VAL A 399 -1.97 -11.74 -65.00
N ARG A 400 -0.95 -12.32 -65.64
CA ARG A 400 -0.55 -13.72 -65.41
C ARG A 400 0.89 -13.81 -64.95
N TRP A 401 1.21 -14.80 -64.13
CA TRP A 401 2.56 -14.97 -63.62
C TRP A 401 3.38 -15.83 -64.59
N THR A 402 4.60 -15.39 -64.91
CA THR A 402 5.51 -16.10 -65.82
C THR A 402 6.89 -16.35 -65.20
N ALA A 403 7.48 -15.36 -64.53
CA ALA A 403 8.73 -15.52 -63.79
C ALA A 403 8.95 -14.39 -62.77
N MET A 404 9.80 -14.64 -61.77
CA MET A 404 10.30 -13.60 -60.87
C MET A 404 11.68 -13.93 -60.30
N THR A 405 12.48 -12.89 -60.05
CA THR A 405 13.74 -12.92 -59.30
C THR A 405 13.69 -12.07 -58.02
N ALA A 406 12.65 -11.25 -57.85
CA ALA A 406 12.33 -10.49 -56.64
C ALA A 406 10.81 -10.33 -56.53
N CYS A 407 10.30 -9.94 -55.35
CA CYS A 407 8.89 -9.56 -55.19
C CYS A 407 8.65 -8.10 -55.59
N GLY A 408 7.40 -7.78 -55.93
CA GLY A 408 6.96 -6.42 -56.21
C GLY A 408 5.73 -6.38 -57.10
N ASP A 409 4.84 -5.44 -56.78
CA ASP A 409 3.56 -5.22 -57.44
C ASP A 409 3.69 -4.95 -58.94
N TRP A 410 2.68 -5.36 -59.69
CA TRP A 410 2.42 -4.84 -61.03
C TRP A 410 1.51 -3.60 -60.95
N THR A 411 1.61 -2.74 -61.95
CA THR A 411 0.69 -1.62 -62.21
C THR A 411 0.03 -1.81 -63.56
N LEU A 412 -1.26 -2.17 -63.55
CA LEU A 412 -2.09 -2.26 -64.75
C LEU A 412 -2.70 -0.89 -65.03
N THR A 413 -2.54 -0.39 -66.24
CA THR A 413 -3.11 0.88 -66.70
C THR A 413 -3.87 0.66 -68.01
N VAL A 414 -5.13 1.11 -68.06
CA VAL A 414 -5.93 1.12 -69.30
C VAL A 414 -6.20 2.56 -69.71
N ALA A 415 -5.81 2.92 -70.93
CA ALA A 415 -6.07 4.22 -71.55
C ALA A 415 -7.01 4.08 -72.75
N GLY A 416 -7.69 5.18 -73.08
CA GLY A 416 -8.47 5.32 -74.31
C GLY A 416 -7.61 5.49 -75.56
N ASN A 417 -8.14 6.14 -76.60
CA ASN A 417 -7.43 6.32 -77.87
C ASN A 417 -6.16 7.18 -77.73
N LEU A 418 -5.00 6.58 -78.03
CA LEU A 418 -3.68 7.24 -78.06
C LEU A 418 -3.09 7.36 -79.49
N GLY A 419 -3.84 7.02 -80.54
CA GLY A 419 -3.40 7.16 -81.94
C GLY A 419 -2.35 6.15 -82.41
N THR A 420 -2.14 5.05 -81.69
CA THR A 420 -1.21 3.96 -82.05
C THR A 420 -1.86 2.91 -82.96
N ALA A 421 -1.02 2.16 -83.68
CA ALA A 421 -1.44 1.01 -84.48
C ALA A 421 -1.82 -0.19 -83.58
N PRO A 422 -2.78 -1.04 -84.00
CA PRO A 422 -3.32 -2.12 -83.17
C PRO A 422 -2.41 -3.35 -83.12
N GLN A 423 -2.61 -4.16 -82.08
CA GLN A 423 -2.13 -5.54 -81.98
C GLN A 423 -3.29 -6.55 -81.93
N LEU A 424 -4.45 -6.15 -81.38
CA LEU A 424 -5.71 -6.91 -81.44
C LEU A 424 -6.75 -6.11 -82.22
N VAL A 425 -7.26 -6.66 -83.32
CA VAL A 425 -8.38 -6.10 -84.10
C VAL A 425 -9.63 -6.92 -83.85
N CYS A 426 -10.66 -6.27 -83.30
CA CYS A 426 -11.97 -6.83 -83.02
C CYS A 426 -12.94 -6.61 -84.19
N PRO A 427 -13.74 -7.62 -84.57
CA PRO A 427 -14.77 -7.51 -85.61
C PRO A 427 -16.07 -6.85 -85.14
#